data_AF-A0A412VU74-F1
#
_entry.id   AF-A0A412VU74-F1
#
_cell.length_a   1.000
_cell.length_b   1.000
_cell.length_c   1.000
_cell.angle_alpha   90.00
_cell.angle_beta   90.00
_cell.angle_gamma   90.00
#
_symmetry.space_group_name_H-M   'P 1'
#
loop_
_entity.id
_entity.type
_entity.pdbx_description
1 polymer ?
#
loop_
_entity_poly.entity_id
_entity_poly.type
_entity_poly.pdbx_seq_one_letter_code
_entity_poly.pdbx_strand_id
1 'polypeptide(L)'
;MAVNRLKPPRNLRIEFKPSPRQYELWKLLQPNYCPHCGGEIEQILIGYDQQGNPQYRPQCRHCKSQNLPQLILGGGAAGGGKSYIGSVWLVSSC
;
A
#
# COMPACT_ATOMS: atom_id res chain seq x y z
N MET A 1 -24.92 -2.76 32.86
CA MET A 1 -24.43 -3.32 31.57
C MET A 1 -24.98 -2.44 30.46
N ALA A 2 -24.15 -1.77 29.67
CA ALA A 2 -24.62 -0.85 28.62
C ALA A 2 -25.28 -1.64 27.49
N VAL A 3 -26.59 -1.44 27.29
CA VAL A 3 -27.44 -2.15 26.30
C VAL A 3 -27.50 -1.40 24.96
N ASN A 4 -26.55 -0.52 24.67
CA ASN A 4 -26.53 0.22 23.41
C ASN A 4 -25.82 -0.60 22.34
N ARG A 5 -26.56 -1.52 21.72
CA ARG A 5 -26.14 -2.15 20.46
C ARG A 5 -25.92 -1.05 19.42
N LEU A 6 -24.81 -1.13 18.68
CA LEU A 6 -24.51 -0.20 17.59
C LEU A 6 -25.67 -0.21 16.58
N LYS A 7 -26.21 0.97 16.27
CA LYS A 7 -27.24 1.13 15.24
C LYS A 7 -26.55 1.41 13.90
N PRO A 8 -26.77 0.61 12.85
CA PRO A 8 -26.22 0.91 11.54
C PRO A 8 -26.83 2.23 11.02
N PRO A 9 -26.03 3.11 10.40
CA PRO A 9 -26.54 4.34 9.82
C PRO A 9 -27.50 4.03 8.67
N ARG A 10 -28.61 4.77 8.58
CA ARG A 10 -29.56 4.70 7.46
C ARG A 10 -29.26 5.84 6.49
N ASN A 11 -29.40 5.58 5.18
CA ASN A 11 -29.18 6.57 4.11
C ASN A 11 -27.76 7.14 4.01
N LEU A 12 -26.74 6.42 4.49
CA LEU A 12 -25.34 6.81 4.27
C LEU A 12 -24.96 6.50 2.81
N ARG A 13 -24.72 7.55 2.02
CA ARG A 13 -24.20 7.43 0.66
C ARG A 13 -22.71 7.76 0.67
N ILE A 14 -21.86 6.74 0.56
CA ILE A 14 -20.41 6.92 0.47
C ILE A 14 -20.06 7.05 -1.01
N GLU A 15 -19.78 8.27 -1.47
CA GLU A 15 -19.21 8.50 -2.80
C GLU A 15 -17.69 8.40 -2.72
N PHE A 16 -17.16 7.25 -3.11
CA PHE A 16 -15.72 7.03 -3.10
C PHE A 16 -15.07 7.78 -4.27
N LYS A 17 -14.60 8.99 -3.99
CA LYS A 17 -13.86 9.84 -4.94
C LYS A 17 -12.48 10.19 -4.35
N PRO A 18 -11.50 9.28 -4.46
CA PRO A 18 -10.19 9.52 -3.92
C PRO A 18 -9.54 10.72 -4.61
N SER A 19 -8.87 11.57 -3.84
CA SER A 19 -8.04 12.63 -4.40
C SER A 19 -6.85 12.05 -5.18
N PRO A 20 -6.19 12.83 -6.06
CA PRO A 20 -4.99 12.37 -6.75
C PRO A 20 -3.89 11.83 -5.81
N ARG A 21 -3.67 12.49 -4.66
CA ARG A 21 -2.71 12.05 -3.63
C ARG A 21 -3.12 10.75 -2.95
N GLN A 22 -4.41 10.59 -2.70
CA GLN A 22 -4.98 9.37 -2.16
C GLN A 22 -4.81 8.19 -3.12
N TYR A 23 -4.98 8.45 -4.42
CA TYR A 23 -4.74 7.46 -5.47
C TYR A 23 -3.25 7.11 -5.65
N GLU A 24 -2.34 8.09 -5.53
CA GLU A 24 -0.90 7.83 -5.48
C GLU A 24 -0.54 6.90 -4.32
N LEU A 25 -1.03 7.18 -3.12
CA LEU A 25 -0.83 6.32 -1.95
C LEU A 25 -1.38 4.91 -2.21
N TRP A 26 -2.58 4.81 -2.77
CA TRP A 26 -3.20 3.51 -3.09
C TRP A 26 -2.35 2.68 -4.05
N LYS A 27 -1.79 3.29 -5.11
CA LYS A 27 -0.90 2.61 -6.05
C LYS A 27 0.37 2.11 -5.39
N LEU A 28 0.95 2.87 -4.46
CA LEU A 28 2.15 2.45 -3.72
C LEU A 28 1.86 1.25 -2.82
N LEU A 29 0.65 1.19 -2.24
CA LEU A 29 0.24 0.10 -1.35
C LEU A 29 -0.02 -1.21 -2.10
N GLN A 30 -0.19 -1.21 -3.43
CA GLN A 30 -0.51 -2.44 -4.17
C GLN A 30 0.63 -3.46 -4.08
N PRO A 31 0.35 -4.70 -3.62
CA PRO A 31 1.36 -5.74 -3.63
C PRO A 31 1.75 -6.09 -5.07
N ASN A 32 3.02 -6.45 -5.28
CA ASN A 32 3.55 -6.87 -6.58
C ASN A 32 3.33 -5.86 -7.73
N TYR A 33 3.26 -4.57 -7.43
CA TYR A 33 2.98 -3.53 -8.42
C TYR A 33 4.10 -2.49 -8.52
N CYS A 34 4.64 -2.28 -9.72
CA CYS A 34 5.64 -1.25 -9.96
C CYS A 34 4.97 0.15 -10.08
N PRO A 35 5.34 1.12 -9.22
CA PRO A 35 4.73 2.46 -9.28
C PRO A 35 5.13 3.26 -10.53
N HIS A 36 6.19 2.85 -11.23
CA HIS A 36 6.72 3.55 -12.40
C HIS A 36 6.06 3.11 -13.71
N CYS A 37 5.76 1.81 -13.86
CA CYS A 37 5.26 1.25 -15.13
C CYS A 37 4.10 0.26 -14.99
N GLY A 38 3.68 -0.07 -13.76
CA GLY A 38 2.61 -1.03 -13.48
C GLY A 38 2.97 -2.50 -13.67
N GLY A 39 4.23 -2.82 -14.01
CA GLY A 39 4.69 -4.21 -14.12
C GLY A 39 4.87 -4.91 -12.78
N GLU A 40 5.00 -6.23 -12.83
CA GLU A 40 5.23 -7.08 -11.66
C GLU A 40 6.62 -6.87 -11.04
N ILE A 41 6.75 -7.22 -9.77
CA ILE A 41 7.98 -7.17 -8.99
C ILE A 41 8.51 -8.59 -8.77
N GLU A 42 9.79 -8.81 -9.09
CA GLU A 42 10.51 -10.04 -8.79
C GLU A 42 11.64 -9.78 -7.79
N GLN A 43 12.05 -10.81 -7.05
CA GLN A 43 13.20 -10.75 -6.16
C GLN A 43 14.43 -11.27 -6.90
N ILE A 44 15.46 -10.45 -7.04
CA ILE A 44 16.72 -10.83 -7.66
C ILE A 44 17.78 -11.06 -6.58
N LEU A 45 18.56 -12.14 -6.72
CA LEU A 45 19.72 -12.40 -5.87
C LEU A 45 20.80 -11.35 -6.19
N ILE A 46 21.22 -10.57 -5.17
CA ILE A 46 22.26 -9.54 -5.33
C ILE A 46 23.62 -9.99 -4.79
N GLY A 47 23.68 -11.09 -4.04
CA GLY A 47 24.92 -11.64 -3.51
C GLY A 47 24.71 -12.34 -2.18
N TYR A 48 25.79 -12.52 -1.44
CA TYR A 48 25.80 -13.12 -0.12
C TYR A 48 26.39 -12.14 0.90
N ASP A 49 25.86 -12.11 2.12
CA ASP A 49 26.44 -11.34 3.23
C ASP A 49 27.76 -11.97 3.75
N GLN A 50 28.37 -11.34 4.75
CA GLN A 50 29.61 -11.83 5.36
C GLN A 50 29.46 -13.20 6.06
N GLN A 51 28.22 -13.61 6.36
CA GLN A 51 27.89 -14.90 6.98
C GLN A 51 27.50 -15.96 5.94
N GLY A 52 27.47 -15.61 4.65
CA GLY A 52 27.09 -16.51 3.56
C GLY A 52 25.58 -16.60 3.32
N ASN A 53 24.76 -15.71 3.88
CA ASN A 53 23.32 -15.70 3.64
C ASN A 53 22.99 -14.99 2.31
N PRO A 54 22.09 -15.53 1.48
CA PRO A 54 21.70 -14.89 0.23
C PRO A 54 20.92 -13.60 0.49
N GLN A 55 21.32 -12.52 -0.18
CA GLN A 55 20.64 -11.24 -0.16
C GLN A 55 19.84 -11.04 -1.44
N TYR A 56 18.59 -10.62 -1.29
CA TYR A 56 17.68 -10.35 -2.41
C TYR A 56 17.28 -8.88 -2.45
N ARG A 57 16.99 -8.38 -3.65
CA ARG A 57 16.43 -7.04 -3.85
C ARG A 57 15.23 -7.10 -4.79
N PRO A 58 14.15 -6.36 -4.52
CA PRO A 58 13.04 -6.27 -5.45
C PRO A 58 13.44 -5.52 -6.73
N GLN A 59 13.02 -6.02 -7.88
CA GLN A 59 13.19 -5.43 -9.20
C GLN A 59 11.89 -5.53 -10.00
N CYS A 60 11.51 -4.49 -10.72
CA CYS A 60 10.39 -4.61 -11.67
C CYS A 60 10.79 -5.47 -12.87
N ARG A 61 9.96 -6.46 -13.24
CA ARG A 61 10.17 -7.32 -14.40
C ARG A 61 10.27 -6.54 -15.71
N HIS A 62 9.50 -5.46 -15.84
CA HIS A 62 9.34 -4.70 -17.09
C HIS A 62 10.39 -3.59 -17.22
N CYS A 63 10.38 -2.61 -16.30
CA CYS A 63 11.28 -1.46 -16.38
C CYS A 63 12.63 -1.66 -15.69
N LYS A 64 12.86 -2.82 -15.08
CA LYS A 64 14.09 -3.19 -14.34
C LYS A 64 14.47 -2.26 -13.18
N SER A 65 13.58 -1.33 -12.81
CA SER A 65 13.77 -0.45 -11.67
C SER A 65 13.86 -1.24 -10.36
N GLN A 66 14.90 -0.97 -9.59
CA GLN A 66 15.11 -1.47 -8.23
C GLN A 66 14.81 -0.39 -7.18
N ASN A 67 14.47 0.83 -7.62
CA ASN A 67 14.03 1.91 -6.73
C ASN A 67 12.53 1.76 -6.45
N LEU A 68 12.22 0.71 -5.70
CA LEU A 68 10.87 0.33 -5.31
C LEU A 68 10.70 0.60 -3.81
N PRO A 69 9.57 1.21 -3.40
CA PRO A 69 9.32 1.52 -2.01
C PRO A 69 9.14 0.24 -1.20
N GLN A 70 9.98 0.04 -0.17
CA GLN A 70 9.82 -1.03 0.82
C GLN A 70 9.01 -0.59 2.05
N LEU A 71 8.98 0.72 2.31
CA LEU A 71 8.24 1.34 3.40
C LEU A 71 7.50 2.56 2.87
N ILE A 72 6.21 2.67 3.20
CA ILE A 72 5.35 3.77 2.77
C ILE A 72 4.92 4.55 4.01
N LEU A 73 5.40 5.78 4.13
CA LEU A 73 5.06 6.67 5.24
C LEU A 73 3.95 7.63 4.83
N GLY A 74 2.74 7.39 5.32
CA GLY A 74 1.56 8.22 5.06
C GLY A 74 1.50 9.48 5.93
N GLY A 75 2.43 10.42 5.75
CA GLY A 75 2.47 11.70 6.49
C GLY A 75 1.47 12.76 6.00
N GLY A 76 1.26 13.83 6.78
CA GLY A 76 0.50 15.02 6.37
C GLY A 76 -0.68 15.38 7.27
N ALA A 77 -1.44 16.41 6.89
CA ALA A 77 -2.50 17.01 7.71
C ALA A 77 -3.65 16.05 8.13
N ALA A 78 -4.28 16.36 9.26
CA ALA A 78 -5.55 15.77 9.66
C ALA A 78 -6.62 16.04 8.59
N GLY A 79 -7.54 15.09 8.38
CA GLY A 79 -8.59 15.20 7.36
C GLY A 79 -8.19 14.77 5.94
N GLY A 80 -6.91 14.46 5.67
CA GLY A 80 -6.46 13.98 4.35
C GLY A 80 -6.90 12.56 3.95
N GLY A 81 -7.69 11.87 4.79
CA GLY A 81 -8.24 10.54 4.51
C GLY A 81 -7.22 9.39 4.44
N LYS A 82 -5.97 9.63 4.88
CA LYS A 82 -4.88 8.63 4.87
C LYS A 82 -5.24 7.38 5.68
N SER A 83 -5.79 7.57 6.87
CA SER A 83 -6.20 6.47 7.75
C SER A 83 -7.33 5.63 7.13
N TYR A 84 -8.28 6.27 6.47
CA TYR A 84 -9.37 5.58 5.77
C TYR A 84 -8.82 4.67 4.66
N ILE A 85 -7.95 5.20 3.80
CA ILE A 85 -7.34 4.43 2.70
C ILE A 85 -6.47 3.30 3.24
N GLY A 86 -5.65 3.58 4.25
CA GLY A 86 -4.83 2.55 4.90
C GLY A 86 -5.68 1.42 5.48
N SER A 87 -6.78 1.76 6.17
CA SER A 87 -7.70 0.73 6.71
C SER A 87 -8.39 -0.09 5.63
N VAL A 88 -8.84 0.53 4.54
CA VAL A 88 -9.48 -0.17 3.41
C VAL A 88 -8.47 -1.10 2.74
N TRP A 89 -7.25 -0.64 2.52
CA TRP A 89 -6.19 -1.46 1.94
C TRP A 89 -5.86 -2.66 2.83
N LEU A 90 -5.68 -2.45 4.15
CA LEU A 90 -5.42 -3.53 5.11
C LEU A 90 -6.52 -4.60 5.07
N VAL A 91 -7.79 -4.19 5.07
CA VAL A 91 -8.93 -5.12 5.03
C VAL A 91 -9.02 -5.86 3.70
N SER A 92 -8.69 -5.21 2.58
CA SER A 92 -8.84 -5.79 1.24
C SER A 92 -7.67 -6.68 0.83
N SER A 93 -6.54 -6.59 1.52
CA SER A 93 -5.28 -7.29 1.19
C SER A 93 -4.97 -8.46 2.15
N CYS A 94 -5.80 -8.68 3.17
CA CYS A 94 -5.78 -9.84 4.07
C CYS A 94 -6.82 -10.88 3.63
#